data_AF-A0A2I0IIG5-F1
#
_entry.id   AF-A0A2I0IIG5-F1
#
_cell.length_a   1.000
_cell.length_b   1.000
_cell.length_c   1.000
_cell.angle_alpha   90.00
_cell.angle_beta   90.00
_cell.angle_gamma   90.00
#
_symmetry.space_group_name_H-M   'P 1'
#
loop_
_entity.id
_entity.type
_entity.pdbx_description
1 polymer ?
#
loop_
_entity_poly.entity_id
_entity_poly.type
_entity_poly.pdbx_seq_one_letter_code
_entity_poly.pdbx_strand_id
1 'polypeptide(L)'
;MTLLLGPPSSGKTTLLLALAGKLGKDLNRTSAYISQYDVHIGEMTVRETLAFSARCQGVGPRYDMLAELSRREKEANIKPDPDVDIYMKAAALEGQETSIVTDYMLKVRSVML
;
A
#
# COMPACT_ATOMS: atom_id res chain seq x y z
N MET A 1 -15.98 1.82 6.99
CA MET A 1 -15.15 2.96 7.47
C MET A 1 -15.39 3.11 8.96
N THR A 2 -14.33 3.23 9.77
CA THR A 2 -14.44 3.34 11.23
C THR A 2 -13.89 4.69 11.67
N LEU A 3 -14.65 5.44 12.47
CA LEU A 3 -14.27 6.76 12.99
C LEU A 3 -13.94 6.66 14.48
N LEU A 4 -12.79 7.19 14.88
CA LEU A 4 -12.34 7.20 16.28
C LEU A 4 -12.39 8.62 16.84
N LEU A 5 -13.38 8.91 17.69
CA LEU A 5 -13.59 10.22 18.33
C LEU A 5 -13.31 10.15 19.83
N GLY A 6 -12.87 11.28 20.40
CA GLY A 6 -12.71 11.43 21.85
C GLY A 6 -12.00 12.74 22.20
N PRO A 7 -11.97 13.12 23.49
CA PRO A 7 -11.30 14.33 23.94
C PRO A 7 -9.78 14.30 23.68
N PRO A 8 -9.09 15.46 23.66
CA PRO A 8 -7.63 15.51 23.64
C PRO A 8 -7.03 14.62 24.74
N SER A 9 -5.88 14.00 24.49
CA SER A 9 -5.19 13.06 25.41
C SER A 9 -5.83 11.67 25.60
N SER A 10 -6.95 11.33 24.96
CA SER A 10 -7.56 9.98 25.10
C SER A 10 -6.80 8.85 24.35
N GLY A 11 -5.57 9.07 23.90
CA GLY A 11 -4.71 8.04 23.29
C GLY A 11 -5.01 7.63 21.84
N LYS A 12 -5.95 8.29 21.15
CA LYS A 12 -6.35 7.94 19.76
C LYS A 12 -5.18 7.91 18.79
N THR A 13 -4.36 8.97 18.81
CA THR A 13 -3.17 9.07 17.97
C THR A 13 -2.17 7.98 18.31
N THR A 14 -1.97 7.68 19.60
CA THR A 14 -1.08 6.61 20.06
C THR A 14 -1.54 5.24 19.56
N LEU A 15 -2.85 4.97 19.60
CA LEU A 15 -3.43 3.74 19.06
C LEU A 15 -3.20 3.62 17.54
N LEU A 16 -3.44 4.70 16.78
CA LEU A 16 -3.20 4.69 15.33
C LEU A 16 -1.72 4.53 14.98
N LEU A 17 -0.82 5.17 15.74
CA LEU A 17 0.62 5.01 15.57
C LEU A 17 1.08 3.59 15.91
N ALA A 18 0.51 2.97 16.93
CA ALA A 18 0.78 1.56 17.27
C ALA A 18 0.31 0.61 16.15
N LEU A 19 -0.91 0.79 15.64
CA LEU A 19 -1.44 -0.01 14.52
C LEU A 19 -0.61 0.15 13.23
N ALA A 20 -0.06 1.34 12.99
CA ALA A 20 0.82 1.59 11.85
C ALA A 20 2.26 1.08 12.05
N GLY A 21 2.55 0.41 13.17
CA GLY A 21 3.87 -0.10 13.50
C GLY A 21 4.90 1.01 13.75
N LYS A 22 4.47 2.22 14.16
CA LYS A 22 5.36 3.34 14.51
C LYS A 22 5.76 3.35 15.99
N LEU A 23 5.12 2.54 16.84
CA LEU A 23 5.39 2.47 18.28
C LEU A 23 6.23 1.22 18.71
N GLY A 24 6.49 0.27 17.81
CA GLY A 24 7.24 -0.96 18.08
C GLY A 24 7.38 -1.85 16.84
N LYS A 25 8.39 -2.74 16.81
CA LYS A 25 8.81 -3.53 15.62
C LYS A 25 7.97 -4.79 15.34
N ASP A 26 7.02 -5.13 16.21
CA ASP A 26 6.40 -6.47 16.22
C ASP A 26 4.98 -6.52 15.63
N LEU A 27 4.40 -5.38 15.22
CA LEU A 27 3.12 -5.37 14.53
C LEU A 27 3.32 -5.38 13.01
N ASN A 28 2.74 -6.38 12.36
CA ASN A 28 2.66 -6.44 10.90
C ASN A 28 2.04 -5.14 10.37
N ARG A 29 2.79 -4.40 9.53
CA ARG A 29 2.36 -3.18 8.85
C ARG A 29 1.23 -3.47 7.85
N THR A 30 0.04 -3.68 8.36
CA THR A 30 -1.20 -3.83 7.58
C THR A 30 -1.98 -2.52 7.50
N SER A 31 -1.56 -1.50 8.26
CA SER A 31 -2.18 -0.16 8.28
C SER A 31 -1.13 0.94 8.07
N ALA A 32 -1.58 2.05 7.49
CA ALA A 32 -0.78 3.25 7.29
C ALA A 32 -1.36 4.40 8.11
N TYR A 33 -0.51 5.08 8.88
CA TYR A 33 -0.86 6.32 9.56
C TYR A 33 -0.49 7.51 8.68
N ILE A 34 -1.49 8.33 8.32
CA ILE A 34 -1.30 9.60 7.62
C ILE A 34 -1.26 10.73 8.64
N SER A 35 -0.17 11.50 8.61
CA SER A 35 0.00 12.65 9.49
C SER A 35 -0.92 13.80 9.07
N GLN A 36 -1.31 14.64 10.02
CA GLN A 36 -2.00 15.90 9.73
C GLN A 36 -1.05 16.94 9.12
N TYR A 37 0.25 16.82 9.38
CA TYR A 37 1.26 17.63 8.71
C TYR A 37 1.53 17.07 7.33
N ASP A 38 1.43 17.94 6.33
CA ASP A 38 1.79 17.59 4.97
C ASP A 38 3.31 17.41 4.86
N VAL A 39 3.72 16.36 4.16
CA VAL A 39 5.12 16.09 3.84
C VAL A 39 5.27 16.28 2.33
N HIS A 40 4.95 17.50 1.88
CA HIS A 40 4.95 17.84 0.48
C HIS A 40 6.31 18.43 0.06
N ILE A 41 6.87 17.88 -1.01
CA ILE A 41 8.03 18.45 -1.71
C ILE A 41 7.50 19.18 -2.94
N GLY A 42 7.41 20.50 -2.86
CA GLY A 42 6.76 21.36 -3.88
C GLY A 42 7.41 21.35 -5.27
N GLU A 43 8.62 20.83 -5.38
CA GLU A 43 9.36 20.72 -6.66
C GLU A 43 9.06 19.43 -7.42
N MET A 44 8.49 18.41 -6.75
CA MET A 44 8.31 17.08 -7.32
C MET A 44 6.90 16.91 -7.89
N THR A 45 6.78 16.31 -9.08
CA THR A 45 5.49 16.01 -9.69
C THR A 45 4.76 14.89 -8.93
N VAL A 46 3.44 14.76 -9.16
CA VAL A 46 2.61 13.70 -8.56
C VAL A 46 3.15 12.30 -8.90
N ARG A 47 3.59 12.10 -10.14
CA ARG A 47 4.16 10.83 -10.62
C ARG A 47 5.45 10.50 -9.88
N GLU A 48 6.38 11.45 -9.79
CA GLU A 48 7.66 11.27 -9.11
C GLU A 48 7.47 11.02 -7.61
N THR A 49 6.52 11.73 -6.99
CA THR A 49 6.16 11.55 -5.57
C THR A 49 5.64 10.14 -5.31
N LEU A 50 4.78 9.64 -6.19
CA LEU A 50 4.20 8.30 -6.06
C LEU A 50 5.24 7.20 -6.34
N ALA A 51 6.09 7.40 -7.35
CA ALA A 51 7.20 6.49 -7.64
C ALA A 51 8.23 6.45 -6.49
N PHE A 52 8.54 7.60 -5.89
CA PHE A 52 9.39 7.70 -4.71
C PHE A 52 8.76 6.96 -3.52
N SER A 53 7.47 7.20 -3.27
CA SER A 53 6.72 6.52 -2.20
C SER A 53 6.69 5.01 -2.38
N ALA A 54 6.49 4.52 -3.61
CA ALA A 54 6.53 3.10 -3.93
C ALA A 54 7.91 2.48 -3.62
N ARG A 55 9.00 3.17 -3.97
CA ARG A 55 10.37 2.74 -3.64
C ARG A 55 10.62 2.73 -2.13
N CYS A 56 10.18 3.76 -1.40
CA CYS A 56 10.34 3.87 0.06
C CYS A 56 9.52 2.84 0.85
N GLN A 57 8.34 2.47 0.35
CA GLN A 57 7.55 1.38 0.92
C GLN A 57 8.22 0.01 0.70
N GLY A 58 9.17 -0.05 -0.23
CA GLY A 58 9.87 -1.27 -0.62
C GLY A 58 8.95 -2.22 -1.39
N VAL A 59 9.56 -3.06 -2.21
CA VAL A 59 8.89 -4.24 -2.78
C VAL A 59 8.84 -5.39 -1.76
N GLY A 60 9.78 -5.43 -0.82
CA GLY A 60 9.72 -6.27 0.39
C GLY A 60 9.32 -7.74 0.18
N PRO A 61 8.81 -8.43 1.21
CA PRO A 61 8.28 -9.79 1.09
C PRO A 61 6.96 -9.86 0.30
N ARG A 62 6.54 -8.79 -0.41
CA ARG A 62 5.33 -8.83 -1.23
C ARG A 62 5.50 -9.78 -2.39
N TYR A 63 6.66 -9.83 -3.04
CA TYR A 63 6.89 -10.80 -4.12
C TYR A 63 6.72 -12.24 -3.61
N ASP A 64 7.42 -12.60 -2.52
CA ASP A 64 7.31 -13.93 -1.91
C ASP A 64 5.89 -14.23 -1.44
N MET A 65 5.19 -13.24 -0.87
CA MET A 65 3.79 -13.35 -0.46
C MET A 65 2.85 -13.56 -1.66
N LEU A 66 3.01 -12.80 -2.74
CA LEU A 66 2.17 -12.87 -3.94
C LEU A 66 2.42 -14.18 -4.69
N ALA A 67 3.66 -14.64 -4.75
CA ALA A 67 4.04 -15.94 -5.30
C ALA A 67 3.42 -17.09 -4.48
N GLU A 68 3.51 -17.02 -3.16
CA GLU A 68 2.91 -18.01 -2.26
C GLU A 68 1.37 -17.98 -2.30
N LEU A 69 0.77 -16.79 -2.41
CA LEU A 69 -0.68 -16.63 -2.58
C LEU A 69 -1.15 -17.25 -3.89
N SER A 70 -0.46 -16.99 -5.01
CA SER A 70 -0.78 -17.60 -6.31
C SER A 70 -0.65 -19.13 -6.27
N ARG A 71 0.31 -19.68 -5.50
CA ARG A 71 0.43 -21.13 -5.29
C ARG A 71 -0.78 -21.69 -4.56
N ARG A 72 -1.22 -21.06 -3.47
CA ARG A 72 -2.38 -21.50 -2.66
C ARG A 72 -3.70 -21.37 -3.42
N GLU A 73 -3.87 -20.32 -4.20
CA GLU A 73 -5.06 -20.13 -5.03
C GLU A 73 -5.20 -21.26 -6.06
N LYS A 74 -4.09 -21.68 -6.69
CA LYS A 74 -4.07 -22.83 -7.60
C LYS A 74 -4.44 -24.14 -6.90
N GLU A 75 -3.90 -24.39 -5.71
CA GLU A 75 -4.20 -25.58 -4.90
C GLU A 75 -5.66 -25.63 -4.46
N ALA A 76 -6.24 -24.48 -4.11
CA ALA A 76 -7.63 -24.36 -3.72
C ALA A 76 -8.59 -24.24 -4.92
N ASN A 77 -8.09 -24.27 -6.15
CA ASN A 77 -8.83 -24.04 -7.39
C ASN A 77 -9.65 -22.73 -7.38
N ILE A 78 -9.14 -21.72 -6.68
CA ILE A 78 -9.70 -20.38 -6.61
C ILE A 78 -9.19 -19.60 -7.82
N LYS A 79 -10.12 -19.06 -8.61
CA LYS A 79 -9.79 -18.19 -9.75
C LYS A 79 -10.00 -16.75 -9.34
N PRO A 80 -8.94 -15.93 -9.29
CA PRO A 80 -9.08 -14.49 -9.10
C PRO A 80 -9.86 -13.88 -10.27
N ASP A 81 -10.42 -12.71 -10.04
CA ASP A 81 -10.93 -11.88 -11.12
C ASP A 81 -9.84 -11.64 -12.19
N PRO A 82 -10.15 -11.69 -13.50
CA PRO A 82 -9.15 -11.54 -14.56
C PRO A 82 -8.31 -10.27 -14.46
N ASP A 83 -8.90 -9.14 -14.07
CA ASP A 83 -8.17 -7.86 -13.97
C ASP A 83 -7.23 -7.87 -12.77
N VAL A 84 -7.66 -8.48 -11.66
CA VAL A 84 -6.84 -8.67 -10.47
C VAL A 84 -5.69 -9.64 -10.75
N ASP A 85 -5.93 -10.74 -11.45
CA ASP A 85 -4.90 -11.71 -11.83
C ASP A 85 -3.83 -11.10 -12.73
N ILE A 86 -4.24 -10.30 -13.73
CA ILE A 86 -3.32 -9.57 -14.61
C ILE A 86 -2.48 -8.59 -13.79
N TYR A 87 -3.11 -7.81 -12.92
CA TYR A 87 -2.41 -6.85 -12.06
C TYR A 87 -1.41 -7.56 -11.14
N MET A 88 -1.81 -8.64 -10.48
CA MET A 88 -0.99 -9.39 -9.52
C MET A 88 0.23 -10.01 -10.20
N LYS A 89 0.05 -10.59 -11.39
CA LYS A 89 1.14 -11.15 -12.19
C LYS A 89 2.09 -10.07 -12.69
N ALA A 90 1.56 -8.97 -13.20
CA ALA A 90 2.37 -7.87 -13.72
C ALA A 90 3.15 -7.17 -12.59
N ALA A 91 2.51 -6.99 -11.43
CA ALA A 91 3.14 -6.45 -10.23
C ALA A 91 4.13 -7.40 -9.56
N ALA A 92 4.19 -8.67 -9.97
CA ALA A 92 5.20 -9.64 -9.54
C ALA A 92 6.33 -9.82 -10.59
N LEU A 93 6.35 -9.07 -11.70
CA LEU A 93 7.46 -9.14 -12.65
C LEU A 93 8.63 -8.27 -12.17
N GLU A 94 9.83 -8.86 -12.12
CA GLU A 94 11.05 -8.15 -11.75
C GLU A 94 11.22 -6.87 -12.58
N GLY A 95 11.37 -5.74 -11.89
CA GLY A 95 11.62 -4.43 -12.50
C GLY A 95 10.38 -3.61 -12.88
N GLN A 96 9.17 -4.17 -12.92
CA GLN A 96 7.94 -3.41 -13.29
C GLN A 96 7.01 -3.05 -12.12
N GLU A 97 7.23 -3.59 -10.92
CA GLU A 97 6.29 -3.46 -9.80
C GLU A 97 5.96 -2.00 -9.43
N THR A 98 6.99 -1.17 -9.31
CA THR A 98 6.80 0.25 -8.93
C THR A 98 6.14 1.07 -10.04
N SER A 99 6.34 0.71 -11.31
CA SER A 99 5.73 1.40 -12.46
C SER A 99 4.25 1.06 -12.56
N ILE A 100 3.89 -0.22 -12.54
CA ILE A 100 2.51 -0.67 -12.73
C ILE A 100 1.61 -0.17 -11.59
N VAL A 101 2.07 -0.24 -10.34
CA VAL A 101 1.32 0.28 -9.19
C VAL A 101 1.12 1.79 -9.31
N THR A 102 2.16 2.53 -9.70
CA THR A 102 2.11 3.99 -9.87
C THR A 102 1.16 4.37 -11.01
N ASP A 103 1.26 3.70 -12.15
CA ASP A 103 0.43 3.96 -13.33
C ASP A 103 -1.04 3.60 -13.09
N TYR A 104 -1.30 2.48 -12.41
CA TYR A 104 -2.65 2.09 -12.00
C TYR A 104 -3.27 3.14 -11.07
N MET A 105 -2.54 3.57 -10.04
CA MET A 105 -2.99 4.61 -9.11
C MET A 105 -3.25 5.96 -9.80
N LEU A 106 -2.39 6.37 -10.73
CA LEU A 106 -2.60 7.58 -11.53
C LEU A 106 -3.84 7.46 -12.41
N LYS A 107 -4.07 6.29 -13.02
CA LYS A 107 -5.26 6.04 -13.84
C LYS A 107 -6.55 6.06 -13.01
N VAL A 108 -6.56 5.43 -11.84
CA VAL A 108 -7.73 5.47 -10.93
C VAL A 108 -8.06 6.90 -10.51
N ARG A 109 -7.05 7.71 -10.15
CA ARG A 109 -7.27 9.13 -9.83
C ARG A 109 -7.75 9.94 -11.02
N SER A 110 -7.23 9.66 -12.22
CA SER A 110 -7.64 10.36 -13.45
C SER A 110 -9.07 10.02 -13.89
N VAL A 111 -9.64 8.90 -13.45
CA VAL A 111 -11.02 8.50 -13.74
C VAL A 111 -12.00 9.04 -12.67
N MET A 112 -11.48 9.48 -11.53
CA MET A 112 -12.26 9.94 -10.38
C MET A 112 -12.34 11.48 -10.26
N LEU A 113 -11.79 12.20 -11.25
CA LEU A 113 -11.87 13.65 -11.44
C LEU A 113 -12.59 13.94 -12.76
#